data_AF-A0A7W0ZE19-F1
#
_entry.id   AF-A0A7W0ZE19-F1
#
_cell.length_a   1.000
_cell.length_b   1.000
_cell.length_c   1.000
_cell.angle_alpha   90.00
_cell.angle_beta   90.00
_cell.angle_gamma   90.00
#
_symmetry.space_group_name_H-M   'P 1'
#
loop_
_entity.id
_entity.type
_entity.pdbx_description
1 polymer ?
#
loop_
_entity_poly.entity_id
_entity_poly.type
_entity_poly.pdbx_seq_one_letter_code
_entity_poly.pdbx_strand_id
1 'polypeptide(L)'
;MRGQRAHRATTAHLQAAYPFVAEGGLGGRGAFIGRDLFGGSFTYDAFELYEQGVITSPNMVIAGQLGRGKSALVKTLCLREQVFGRRVVVMDPKGEYSQLAAFCDTKVIGLRPRGRLKLNPLDQRIAHEDQLRLLHAISAAALDRPLRPQEKITLEG
;
A
#
# COMPACT_ATOMS: atom_id res chain seq x y z
N MET A 1 15.25 -4.35 63.64
CA MET A 1 15.07 -4.70 62.21
C MET A 1 13.99 -3.80 61.62
N ARG A 2 14.35 -2.81 60.78
CA ARG A 2 13.39 -1.90 60.15
C ARG A 2 12.75 -2.58 58.94
N GLY A 3 11.43 -2.72 58.92
CA GLY A 3 10.68 -3.24 57.78
C GLY A 3 10.76 -2.31 56.58
N GLN A 4 11.18 -2.84 55.43
CA GLN A 4 11.24 -2.12 54.16
C GLN A 4 9.81 -1.81 53.70
N ARG A 5 9.55 -0.55 53.30
CA ARG A 5 8.24 -0.12 52.78
C ARG A 5 7.90 -0.90 51.51
N ALA A 6 6.67 -1.40 51.41
CA ALA A 6 6.15 -1.97 50.16
C ALA A 6 6.20 -0.90 49.05
N HIS A 7 7.01 -1.14 48.02
CA HIS A 7 7.12 -0.25 46.88
C HIS A 7 5.83 -0.33 46.05
N ARG A 8 5.07 0.76 46.03
CA ARG A 8 3.87 0.90 45.20
C ARG A 8 4.26 1.62 43.91
N ALA A 9 4.36 0.87 42.82
CA ALA A 9 4.54 1.41 41.48
C ALA A 9 3.25 1.18 40.67
N THR A 10 2.87 2.14 39.81
CA THR A 10 1.73 1.94 38.91
C THR A 10 2.09 0.92 37.83
N THR A 11 1.10 0.26 37.23
CA THR A 11 1.30 -0.72 36.15
C THR A 11 2.14 -0.15 35.00
N ALA A 12 2.00 1.14 34.71
CA ALA A 12 2.82 1.86 33.72
C ALA A 12 4.31 1.93 34.10
N HIS A 13 4.64 2.10 35.38
CA HIS A 13 6.03 2.10 35.84
C HIS A 13 6.62 0.68 35.96
N LEU A 14 5.76 -0.33 36.20
CA LEU A 14 6.19 -1.73 36.28
C LEU A 14 6.57 -2.29 34.90
N GLN A 15 5.96 -1.79 33.82
CA GLN A 15 6.33 -2.16 32.44
C GLN A 15 7.78 -1.82 32.10
N ALA A 16 8.36 -0.76 32.66
CA ALA A 16 9.77 -0.42 32.45
C ALA A 16 10.75 -1.41 33.11
N ALA A 17 10.31 -2.18 34.11
CA ALA A 17 11.12 -3.15 34.84
C ALA A 17 10.91 -4.59 34.39
N TYR A 18 10.02 -4.83 33.42
CA TYR A 18 9.67 -6.18 32.96
C TYR A 18 10.37 -6.47 31.61
N PRO A 19 11.41 -7.32 31.59
CA PRO A 19 12.16 -7.63 30.37
C PRO A 19 11.37 -8.47 29.34
N PHE A 20 10.10 -8.77 29.62
CA PHE A 20 9.17 -9.44 28.71
C PHE A 20 8.10 -8.49 28.14
N VAL A 21 8.28 -7.16 28.21
CA VAL A 21 7.51 -6.24 27.39
C VAL A 21 7.99 -6.40 25.94
N ALA A 22 7.53 -7.46 25.29
CA ALA A 22 7.32 -7.41 23.86
C ALA A 22 6.29 -6.31 23.65
N GLU A 23 6.64 -5.32 22.84
CA GLU A 23 5.71 -4.28 22.41
C GLU A 23 4.40 -4.95 22.01
N GLY A 24 3.27 -4.46 22.51
CA GLY A 24 1.97 -4.93 22.03
C GLY A 24 1.94 -4.63 20.54
N GLY A 25 2.12 -5.66 19.71
CA GLY A 25 2.12 -5.49 18.25
C GLY A 25 0.83 -4.82 17.78
N LEU A 26 0.68 -4.63 16.47
CA LEU A 26 -0.49 -3.97 15.88
C LEU A 26 -1.79 -4.81 15.96
N GLY A 27 -1.89 -5.73 16.92
CA GLY A 27 -2.87 -6.80 16.99
C GLY A 27 -2.52 -7.96 16.07
N GLY A 28 -3.48 -8.89 15.90
CA GLY A 28 -3.39 -10.01 14.96
C GLY A 28 -4.26 -9.85 13.71
N ARG A 29 -4.85 -8.67 13.51
CA ARG A 29 -5.68 -8.36 12.33
C ARG A 29 -4.77 -7.83 11.23
N GLY A 30 -4.82 -8.47 10.06
CA GLY A 30 -4.05 -8.08 8.88
C GLY A 30 -3.04 -9.12 8.40
N ALA A 31 -2.36 -8.80 7.30
CA ALA A 31 -1.43 -9.69 6.66
C ALA A 31 -0.21 -9.95 7.54
N PHE A 32 0.17 -11.23 7.71
CA PHE A 32 1.45 -11.57 8.29
C PHE A 32 2.58 -11.00 7.43
N ILE A 33 3.52 -10.29 8.04
CA ILE A 33 4.68 -9.72 7.38
C ILE A 33 5.93 -10.50 7.74
N GLY A 34 6.14 -10.74 9.03
CA GLY A 34 7.33 -11.39 9.55
C GLY A 34 7.32 -11.49 11.07
N ARG A 35 8.50 -11.54 11.66
CA ARG A 35 8.68 -11.56 13.12
C ARG A 35 9.32 -10.27 13.59
N ASP A 36 8.91 -9.80 14.76
CA ASP A 36 9.58 -8.71 15.46
C ASP A 36 10.93 -9.18 16.04
N LEU A 37 11.66 -8.25 16.67
CA LEU A 37 12.98 -8.52 17.25
C LEU A 37 12.95 -9.51 18.42
N PHE A 38 11.80 -9.70 19.06
CA PHE A 38 11.58 -10.60 20.19
C PHE A 38 10.95 -11.92 19.77
N GLY A 39 10.76 -12.15 18.46
CA GLY A 39 10.20 -13.37 17.90
C GLY A 39 8.67 -13.39 17.82
N GLY A 40 7.98 -12.32 18.23
CA GLY A 40 6.55 -12.15 18.07
C GLY A 40 6.15 -12.00 16.60
N SER A 41 4.90 -12.33 16.27
CA SER A 41 4.38 -12.16 14.92
C SER A 41 4.11 -10.68 14.62
N PHE A 42 4.65 -10.17 13.52
CA PHE A 42 4.31 -8.86 12.99
C PHE A 42 3.28 -9.01 11.86
N THR A 43 2.06 -8.56 12.13
CA THR A 43 0.97 -8.45 11.15
C THR A 43 0.64 -6.98 10.90
N TYR A 44 0.21 -6.66 9.69
CA TYR A 44 -0.11 -5.30 9.29
C TYR A 44 -1.26 -5.27 8.29
N ASP A 45 -2.26 -4.42 8.54
CA ASP A 45 -3.27 -3.99 7.56
C ASP A 45 -3.48 -2.48 7.77
N ALA A 46 -3.09 -1.70 6.76
CA ALA A 46 -3.11 -0.24 6.85
C ALA A 46 -4.54 0.33 6.96
N PHE A 47 -5.52 -0.35 6.37
CA PHE A 47 -6.91 0.12 6.36
C PHE A 47 -7.56 -0.14 7.72
N GLU A 48 -7.34 -1.33 8.30
CA GLU A 48 -7.81 -1.67 9.65
C GLU A 48 -7.23 -0.70 10.69
N LEU A 49 -5.92 -0.41 10.62
CA LEU A 49 -5.26 0.52 11.54
C LEU A 49 -5.73 1.96 11.34
N TYR A 50 -6.05 2.34 10.10
CA TYR A 50 -6.61 3.64 9.80
C TYR A 50 -8.03 3.79 10.36
N GLU A 51 -8.89 2.79 10.18
CA GLU A 51 -10.26 2.75 10.73
C GLU A 51 -10.28 2.80 12.26
N GLN A 52 -9.30 2.16 12.91
CA GLN A 52 -9.12 2.23 14.38
C GLN A 52 -8.50 3.54 14.88
N GLY A 53 -8.08 4.44 13.98
CA GLY A 53 -7.42 5.70 14.35
C GLY A 53 -5.98 5.54 14.86
N VAL A 54 -5.35 4.38 14.65
CA VAL A 54 -3.96 4.11 15.04
C VAL A 54 -2.98 4.83 14.11
N ILE A 55 -3.31 4.90 12.81
CA ILE A 55 -2.55 5.65 11.81
C ILE A 55 -3.44 6.70 11.15
N THR A 56 -2.82 7.78 10.65
CA THR A 56 -3.53 8.90 10.02
C THR A 56 -3.67 8.76 8.50
N SER A 57 -3.01 7.77 7.89
CA SER A 57 -3.07 7.49 6.47
C SER A 57 -2.70 6.02 6.20
N PRO A 58 -3.41 5.32 5.29
CA PRO A 58 -3.09 3.95 4.92
C PRO A 58 -1.96 3.82 3.89
N ASN A 59 -1.31 4.93 3.52
CA ASN A 59 -0.24 4.93 2.53
C ASN A 59 1.03 4.30 3.09
N MET A 60 1.72 3.48 2.28
CA MET A 60 2.95 2.79 2.67
C MET A 60 4.04 2.93 1.60
N VAL A 61 5.29 3.07 2.06
CA VAL A 61 6.49 3.01 1.22
C VAL A 61 7.34 1.82 1.63
N ILE A 62 7.70 0.96 0.67
CA ILE A 62 8.58 -0.20 0.89
C ILE A 62 9.96 0.09 0.30
N ALA A 63 10.97 0.17 1.16
CA ALA A 63 12.35 0.48 0.80
C ALA A 63 13.33 -0.58 1.29
N GLY A 64 14.52 -0.63 0.68
CA GLY A 64 15.54 -1.64 0.96
C GLY A 64 16.56 -1.74 -0.17
N GLN A 65 17.72 -2.35 0.09
CA GLN A 65 18.76 -2.50 -0.93
C GLN A 65 18.34 -3.47 -2.05
N LEU A 66 19.02 -3.42 -3.20
CA LEU A 66 18.83 -4.38 -4.27
C LEU A 66 19.13 -5.80 -3.75
N GLY A 67 18.31 -6.78 -4.15
CA GLY A 67 18.47 -8.18 -3.71
C GLY A 67 17.98 -8.50 -2.29
N ARG A 68 17.44 -7.54 -1.52
CA ARG A 68 16.95 -7.77 -0.14
C ARG A 68 15.48 -8.19 -0.05
N GLY A 69 14.95 -8.82 -1.10
CA GLY A 69 13.60 -9.40 -1.05
C GLY A 69 12.42 -8.41 -1.12
N LYS A 70 12.63 -7.13 -1.47
CA LYS A 70 11.54 -6.15 -1.63
C LYS A 70 10.41 -6.65 -2.53
N SER A 71 10.74 -7.15 -3.72
CA SER A 71 9.73 -7.66 -4.66
C SER A 71 9.02 -8.91 -4.13
N ALA A 72 9.72 -9.77 -3.40
CA ALA A 72 9.13 -10.94 -2.76
C ALA A 72 8.15 -10.51 -1.65
N LEU A 73 8.53 -9.53 -0.82
CA LEU A 73 7.67 -8.95 0.21
C LEU A 73 6.43 -8.32 -0.40
N VAL A 74 6.56 -7.45 -1.41
CA VAL A 74 5.42 -6.76 -2.05
C VAL A 74 4.47 -7.77 -2.67
N LYS A 75 4.96 -8.75 -3.44
CA LYS A 75 4.10 -9.79 -4.06
C LYS A 75 3.39 -10.65 -3.02
N THR A 76 4.09 -11.00 -1.93
CA THR A 76 3.49 -11.75 -0.82
C THR A 76 2.42 -10.93 -0.13
N LEU A 77 2.65 -9.64 0.08
CA LEU A 77 1.67 -8.73 0.65
C LEU A 77 0.45 -8.61 -0.26
N CYS A 78 0.64 -8.38 -1.57
CA CYS A 78 -0.46 -8.35 -2.54
C CYS A 78 -1.35 -9.60 -2.46
N LEU A 79 -0.74 -10.78 -2.34
CA LEU A 79 -1.50 -12.02 -2.20
C LEU A 79 -2.22 -12.12 -0.84
N ARG A 80 -1.54 -11.78 0.26
CA ARG A 80 -2.12 -11.88 1.61
C ARG A 80 -3.26 -10.88 1.80
N GLU A 81 -3.13 -9.65 1.33
CA GLU A 81 -4.17 -8.63 1.40
C GLU A 81 -5.47 -9.08 0.68
N GLN A 82 -5.36 -9.81 -0.43
CA GLN A 82 -6.53 -10.39 -1.09
C GLN A 82 -7.29 -11.39 -0.20
N VAL A 83 -6.60 -12.14 0.66
CA VAL A 83 -7.22 -13.06 1.63
C VAL A 83 -8.08 -12.28 2.65
N PHE A 84 -7.69 -11.04 2.96
CA PHE A 84 -8.46 -10.13 3.81
C PHE A 84 -9.50 -9.32 3.01
N GLY A 85 -9.83 -9.74 1.79
CA GLY A 85 -10.85 -9.10 0.95
C GLY A 85 -10.42 -7.78 0.33
N ARG A 86 -9.13 -7.41 0.38
CA ARG A 86 -8.63 -6.17 -0.23
C ARG A 86 -8.48 -6.34 -1.74
N ARG A 87 -8.90 -5.33 -2.49
CA ARG A 87 -8.65 -5.27 -3.94
C ARG A 87 -7.24 -4.73 -4.18
N VAL A 88 -6.42 -5.53 -4.86
CA VAL A 88 -5.06 -5.14 -5.25
C VAL A 88 -5.01 -4.80 -6.74
N VAL A 89 -4.50 -3.61 -7.06
CA VAL A 89 -4.25 -3.17 -8.44
C VAL A 89 -2.78 -2.75 -8.53
N VAL A 90 -2.06 -3.31 -9.50
CA VAL A 90 -0.62 -3.07 -9.68
C VAL A 90 -0.36 -2.47 -11.05
N MET A 91 0.37 -1.37 -11.10
CA MET A 91 0.94 -0.84 -12.33
C MET A 91 2.27 -1.53 -12.60
N ASP A 92 2.30 -2.40 -13.61
CA ASP A 92 3.43 -3.29 -13.87
C ASP A 92 4.00 -3.09 -15.29
N PRO A 93 4.82 -2.04 -15.52
CA PRO A 93 5.39 -1.77 -16.84
C PRO A 93 6.42 -2.83 -17.26
N LYS A 94 6.98 -3.60 -16.31
CA LYS A 94 8.00 -4.62 -16.57
C LYS A 94 7.44 -6.04 -16.67
N GLY A 95 6.18 -6.26 -16.34
CA GLY A 95 5.55 -7.58 -16.36
C GLY A 95 5.98 -8.49 -15.20
N GLU A 96 6.57 -7.96 -14.12
CA GLU A 96 7.07 -8.74 -12.98
C GLU A 96 5.96 -9.45 -12.18
N TYR A 97 4.70 -9.00 -12.30
CA TYR A 97 3.53 -9.54 -11.61
C TYR A 97 2.75 -10.54 -12.46
N SER A 98 3.13 -10.77 -13.71
CA SER A 98 2.39 -11.65 -14.63
C SER A 98 2.14 -13.05 -14.06
N GLN A 99 3.13 -13.64 -13.38
CA GLN A 99 2.98 -14.96 -12.74
C GLN A 99 2.02 -14.93 -11.55
N LEU A 100 2.06 -13.86 -10.74
CA LEU A 100 1.13 -13.69 -9.62
C LEU A 100 -0.29 -13.46 -10.13
N ALA A 101 -0.45 -12.64 -11.18
CA ALA A 101 -1.75 -12.42 -11.81
C ALA A 101 -2.33 -13.73 -12.37
N ALA A 102 -1.51 -14.56 -13.03
CA ALA A 102 -1.94 -15.88 -13.50
C ALA A 102 -2.33 -16.82 -12.35
N PHE A 103 -1.55 -16.83 -11.26
CA PHE A 103 -1.85 -17.62 -10.06
C PHE A 103 -3.19 -17.21 -9.42
N CYS A 104 -3.48 -15.91 -9.38
CA CYS A 104 -4.73 -15.35 -8.85
C CYS A 104 -5.88 -15.32 -9.87
N ASP A 105 -5.76 -15.99 -11.02
CA ASP A 105 -6.72 -15.95 -12.14
C ASP A 105 -7.20 -14.53 -12.50
N THR A 106 -6.26 -13.57 -12.44
CA THR A 106 -6.55 -12.14 -12.59
C THR A 106 -6.42 -11.71 -14.05
N LYS A 107 -7.41 -10.96 -14.52
CA LYS A 107 -7.38 -10.35 -15.86
C LYS A 107 -6.33 -9.24 -15.94
N VAL A 108 -5.29 -9.47 -16.73
CA VAL A 108 -4.27 -8.44 -17.02
C VAL A 108 -4.79 -7.45 -18.06
N ILE A 109 -4.75 -6.16 -17.72
CA ILE A 109 -5.12 -5.05 -18.62
C ILE A 109 -3.84 -4.53 -19.28
N GLY A 110 -3.54 -5.04 -20.48
CA GLY A 110 -2.34 -4.66 -21.23
C GLY A 110 -2.60 -3.54 -22.24
N LEU A 111 -2.16 -2.31 -21.94
CA LEU A 111 -2.13 -1.22 -22.90
C LEU A 111 -0.83 -1.29 -23.71
N ARG A 112 -0.94 -1.46 -25.04
CA ARG A 112 0.20 -1.63 -25.94
C ARG A 112 -0.08 -0.96 -27.30
N PRO A 113 0.93 -0.42 -28.00
CA PRO A 113 0.75 0.03 -29.37
C PRO A 113 0.13 -1.07 -30.24
N ARG A 114 -0.89 -0.72 -31.03
CA ARG A 114 -1.66 -1.65 -31.87
C ARG A 114 -2.34 -2.80 -31.11
N GLY A 115 -2.51 -2.68 -29.79
CA GLY A 115 -3.26 -3.62 -28.98
C GLY A 115 -4.77 -3.60 -29.29
N ARG A 116 -5.46 -4.69 -28.95
CA ARG A 116 -6.93 -4.79 -29.08
C ARG A 116 -7.67 -3.93 -28.05
N LEU A 117 -7.09 -3.80 -26.85
CA LEU A 117 -7.64 -2.96 -25.80
C LEU A 117 -7.30 -1.50 -26.08
N LYS A 118 -8.34 -0.65 -26.17
CA LYS A 118 -8.20 0.79 -26.32
C LYS A 118 -8.82 1.47 -25.10
N LEU A 119 -8.10 2.44 -24.54
CA LEU A 119 -8.63 3.37 -23.55
C LEU A 119 -9.12 4.60 -24.31
N ASN A 120 -10.40 4.94 -24.16
CA ASN A 120 -10.97 6.17 -24.72
C ASN A 120 -11.11 7.20 -23.59
N PRO A 121 -10.31 8.28 -23.57
CA PRO A 121 -10.43 9.34 -22.56
C PRO A 121 -11.76 10.09 -22.61
N LEU A 122 -12.46 10.04 -23.74
CA LEU A 122 -13.75 10.69 -23.97
C LEU A 122 -14.94 9.75 -23.70
N ASP A 123 -14.70 8.60 -23.07
CA ASP A 123 -15.77 7.66 -22.74
C ASP A 123 -16.72 8.28 -21.71
N GLN A 124 -18.01 8.39 -22.04
CA GLN A 124 -19.03 9.02 -21.21
C GLN A 124 -19.26 8.32 -19.86
N ARG A 125 -18.75 7.10 -19.68
CA ARG A 125 -18.78 6.38 -18.41
C ARG A 125 -17.73 6.88 -17.40
N ILE A 126 -16.75 7.67 -17.85
CA ILE A 126 -15.74 8.29 -17.02
C ILE A 126 -16.28 9.64 -16.53
N ALA A 127 -16.15 9.93 -15.23
CA ALA A 127 -16.53 11.23 -14.68
C ALA A 127 -15.76 12.35 -15.39
N HIS A 128 -16.42 13.48 -15.66
CA HIS A 128 -15.84 14.57 -16.47
C HIS A 128 -14.47 15.05 -15.93
N GLU A 129 -14.32 15.18 -14.61
CA GLU A 129 -13.03 15.53 -13.99
C GLU A 129 -11.92 14.51 -14.28
N ASP A 130 -12.27 13.22 -14.31
CA ASP A 130 -11.31 12.16 -14.60
C ASP A 130 -10.99 12.06 -16.09
N GLN A 131 -11.95 12.41 -16.97
CA GLN A 131 -11.69 12.59 -18.40
C GLN A 131 -10.65 13.68 -18.62
N LEU A 132 -10.83 14.85 -17.98
CA LEU A 132 -9.90 15.97 -18.06
C LEU A 132 -8.51 15.60 -17.52
N ARG A 133 -8.43 14.93 -16.37
CA ARG A 133 -7.16 14.44 -15.82
C ARG A 133 -6.44 13.49 -16.78
N LEU A 134 -7.18 12.59 -17.41
CA LEU A 134 -6.63 11.65 -18.38
C LEU A 134 -6.18 12.35 -19.67
N LEU A 135 -6.97 13.30 -20.18
CA LEU A 135 -6.61 14.14 -21.32
C LEU A 135 -5.34 14.95 -21.04
N HIS A 136 -5.22 15.55 -19.85
CA HIS A 136 -4.03 16.26 -19.41
C HIS A 136 -2.81 15.33 -19.37
N ALA A 137 -2.94 14.15 -18.76
CA ALA A 137 -1.85 13.18 -18.66
C ALA A 137 -1.40 12.67 -20.03
N ILE A 138 -2.32 12.33 -20.92
CA ILE A 138 -2.01 11.84 -22.28
C ILE A 138 -1.37 12.94 -23.11
N SER A 139 -1.90 14.16 -23.06
CA SER A 139 -1.36 15.28 -23.84
C SER A 139 0.05 15.66 -23.37
N ALA A 140 0.29 15.68 -22.05
CA ALA A 140 1.62 15.91 -21.50
C ALA A 140 2.61 14.81 -21.90
N ALA A 141 2.19 13.55 -21.85
CA ALA A 141 3.02 12.41 -22.27
C ALA A 141 3.30 12.43 -23.78
N ALA A 142 2.32 12.79 -24.62
CA ALA A 142 2.49 12.87 -26.06
C ALA A 142 3.40 14.01 -26.50
N LEU A 143 3.42 15.13 -25.76
CA LEU A 143 4.27 16.28 -26.02
C LEU A 143 5.66 16.17 -25.36
N ASP A 144 5.86 15.14 -24.52
CA ASP A 144 7.05 14.96 -23.68
C ASP A 144 7.40 16.19 -22.83
N ARG A 145 6.37 16.94 -22.40
CA ARG A 145 6.51 18.14 -21.57
C ARG A 145 5.21 18.46 -20.83
N PRO A 146 5.26 19.25 -19.75
CA PRO A 146 4.06 19.78 -19.11
C PRO A 146 3.23 20.64 -20.07
N LEU A 147 1.90 20.61 -19.90
CA LEU A 147 0.98 21.49 -20.60
C LEU A 147 1.07 22.92 -20.08
N ARG A 148 1.11 23.87 -21.02
CA ARG A 148 0.99 25.31 -20.75
C ARG A 148 -0.44 25.62 -20.28
N PRO A 149 -0.66 26.70 -19.50
CA PRO A 149 -2.00 27.07 -19.02
C PRO A 149 -3.05 27.18 -20.13
N GLN A 150 -2.67 27.74 -21.29
CA GLN A 150 -3.54 27.86 -22.46
C GLN A 150 -3.97 26.50 -23.03
N GLU A 151 -3.06 25.51 -23.02
CA GLU A 151 -3.33 24.15 -23.50
C GLU A 151 -4.28 23.40 -22.55
N LYS A 152 -4.23 23.70 -21.24
CA LYS A 152 -5.16 23.12 -20.25
C LYS A 152 -6.57 23.65 -20.43
N ILE A 153 -6.73 24.98 -20.56
CA ILE A 153 -8.04 25.61 -20.78
C ILE A 153 -8.71 25.10 -22.05
N THR A 154 -7.92 24.80 -23.09
CA THR A 154 -8.44 24.25 -24.36
C THR A 154 -9.05 22.85 -24.18
N LEU A 155 -8.58 22.08 -23.20
CA LEU A 155 -9.10 20.74 -22.92
C LEU A 155 -10.34 20.78 -22.01
N GLU A 156 -10.59 21.91 -21.35
CA GLU A 156 -11.71 22.13 -20.43
C GLU A 156 -12.98 22.68 -21.12
N GLY A 157 -12.87 23.17 -22.35
CA GLY A 157 -13.97 23.74 -23.15
C GLY A 157 -14.51 22.80 -24.22
#